data_AF-A0A7W0PUS8-F1
#
_entry.id   AF-A0A7W0PUS8-F1
#
_cell.length_a   1.000
_cell.length_b   1.000
_cell.length_c   1.000
_cell.angle_alpha   90.00
_cell.angle_beta   90.00
_cell.angle_gamma   90.00
#
_symmetry.space_group_name_H-M   'P 1'
#
loop_
_entity.id
_entity.type
_entity.pdbx_description
1 polymer ?
#
loop_
_entity_poly.entity_id
_entity_poly.type
_entity_poly.pdbx_seq_one_letter_code
_entity_poly.pdbx_strand_id
1 'polypeptide(L)'
;VVGRSAPVEEAIDAPRLHVEGGTLHVEGGRSEEAMAGLEESWDVVRWAGRNLYFGGVQAVELDPAGALSAAGDPRRGGVGVVAA
;
A
#
# COMPACT_ATOMS: atom_id res chain seq x y z
N VAL A 1 -1.68 -5.02 -8.38
CA VAL A 1 -2.55 -4.90 -9.57
C VAL A 1 -3.68 -5.92 -9.56
N VAL A 2 -3.41 -7.18 -9.88
CA VAL A 2 -4.34 -8.30 -10.19
C VAL A 2 -5.71 -8.30 -9.47
N GLY A 3 -5.78 -8.29 -8.13
CA GLY A 3 -7.06 -8.37 -7.42
C GLY A 3 -8.00 -7.17 -7.61
N ARG A 4 -7.45 -6.00 -7.99
CA ARG A 4 -8.21 -4.77 -8.29
C ARG A 4 -7.93 -4.22 -9.69
N SER A 5 -7.15 -4.95 -10.50
CA SER A 5 -6.58 -4.48 -11.76
C SER A 5 -5.96 -3.07 -11.72
N ALA A 6 -5.44 -2.65 -10.57
CA ALA A 6 -4.90 -1.30 -10.35
C ALA A 6 -3.43 -1.20 -10.77
N PRO A 7 -2.97 -0.18 -11.52
CA PRO A 7 -1.58 -0.03 -11.93
C PRO A 7 -0.58 -0.21 -10.77
N VAL A 8 0.63 -0.69 -11.08
CA VAL A 8 1.64 -0.99 -10.04
C VAL A 8 1.92 0.19 -9.09
N GLU A 9 1.92 1.43 -9.59
CA GLU A 9 2.08 2.64 -8.79
C GLU A 9 0.93 2.82 -7.79
N GLU A 10 -0.33 2.73 -8.25
CA GLU A 10 -1.52 2.84 -7.40
C GLU A 10 -1.52 1.74 -6.31
N ALA A 11 -1.13 0.53 -6.68
CA ALA A 11 -1.04 -0.59 -5.74
C ALA A 11 0.00 -0.35 -4.63
N ILE A 12 1.14 0.28 -4.95
CA ILE A 12 2.18 0.64 -3.98
C ILE A 12 1.70 1.80 -3.08
N ASP A 13 1.02 2.77 -3.66
CA ASP A 13 0.59 3.99 -2.99
C ASP A 13 -0.59 3.80 -2.03
N ALA A 14 -1.37 2.72 -2.20
CA ALA A 14 -2.49 2.38 -1.35
C ALA A 14 -2.11 2.29 0.15
N PRO A 15 -2.96 2.78 1.08
CA PRO A 15 -2.74 2.64 2.51
C PRO A 15 -2.73 1.18 2.97
N ARG A 16 -1.75 0.82 3.81
CA ARG A 16 -1.50 -0.55 4.23
C ARG A 16 -2.06 -0.88 5.61
N LEU A 17 -2.23 -2.18 5.84
CA LEU A 17 -2.58 -2.77 7.12
C LEU A 17 -1.44 -3.71 7.53
N HIS A 18 -1.12 -3.74 8.82
CA HIS A 18 -0.18 -4.71 9.39
C HIS A 18 -0.75 -5.24 10.70
N VAL A 19 -0.81 -6.57 10.83
CA VAL A 19 -1.27 -7.24 12.06
C VAL A 19 -0.07 -7.81 12.78
N GLU A 20 0.06 -7.47 14.06
CA GLU A 20 1.05 -8.02 14.98
C GLU A 20 0.35 -8.47 16.26
N GLY A 21 0.28 -9.79 16.48
CA GLY A 21 -0.50 -10.36 17.58
C GLY A 21 -1.98 -9.98 17.48
N GLY A 22 -2.49 -9.29 18.51
CA GLY A 22 -3.88 -8.78 18.55
C GLY A 22 -4.04 -7.34 18.06
N THR A 23 -2.95 -6.70 17.62
CA THR A 23 -2.94 -5.28 17.25
C THR A 23 -2.95 -5.14 15.72
N LEU A 24 -3.86 -4.32 15.21
CA LEU A 24 -3.98 -3.95 13.81
C LEU A 24 -3.47 -2.52 13.62
N HIS A 25 -2.30 -2.38 13.02
CA HIS A 25 -1.77 -1.10 12.59
C HIS A 25 -2.38 -0.71 11.24
N VAL A 26 -3.01 0.46 11.20
CA VAL A 26 -3.64 1.00 10.00
C VAL A 26 -2.95 2.28 9.58
N GLU A 27 -2.40 2.26 8.37
CA GLU A 27 -1.80 3.43 7.77
C GLU A 27 -2.86 4.49 7.42
N GLY A 28 -2.50 5.77 7.53
CA GLY A 28 -3.42 6.87 7.28
C GLY A 28 -3.93 6.92 5.83
N GLY A 29 -5.11 7.52 5.65
CA GLY A 29 -5.76 7.67 4.33
C GLY A 29 -6.96 6.75 4.09
N ARG A 30 -7.42 6.01 5.10
CA ARG A 30 -8.69 5.25 5.07
C ARG A 30 -9.85 6.13 5.53
N SER A 31 -11.05 5.91 4.98
CA SER A 31 -12.28 6.56 5.46
C SER A 31 -12.75 5.95 6.78
N GLU A 32 -13.49 6.72 7.59
CA GLU A 32 -14.09 6.19 8.83
C GLU A 32 -15.03 5.00 8.56
N GLU A 33 -15.75 5.01 7.43
CA GLU A 33 -16.57 3.88 7.00
C GLU A 33 -15.74 2.61 6.77
N ALA A 34 -14.56 2.73 6.14
CA ALA A 34 -13.65 1.60 5.95
C ALA A 34 -13.01 1.11 7.25
N MET A 35 -13.08 1.91 8.33
CA MET A 35 -12.55 1.60 9.66
C MET A 35 -13.60 1.01 10.60
N ALA A 36 -14.89 1.11 10.25
CA ALA A 36 -15.99 0.69 11.10
C ALA A 36 -15.89 -0.81 11.45
N GLY A 37 -16.09 -1.13 12.74
CA GLY A 37 -16.10 -2.50 13.25
C GLY A 37 -14.73 -3.16 13.43
N LEU A 38 -13.63 -2.54 12.99
CA LEU A 38 -12.29 -3.13 13.18
C LEU A 38 -11.92 -3.28 14.67
N GLU A 39 -12.33 -2.33 15.49
CA GLU A 39 -12.09 -2.31 16.94
C GLU A 39 -12.85 -3.41 17.69
N GLU A 40 -13.82 -4.08 17.06
CA GLU A 40 -14.52 -5.23 17.65
C GLU A 40 -13.64 -6.49 17.67
N SER A 41 -12.63 -6.56 16.79
CA SER A 41 -11.78 -7.74 16.59
C SER A 41 -10.29 -7.48 16.87
N TRP A 42 -9.87 -6.22 16.92
CA TRP A 42 -8.46 -5.85 17.00
C TRP A 42 -8.23 -4.64 17.92
N ASP A 43 -7.06 -4.56 18.55
CA ASP A 43 -6.54 -3.30 19.09
C ASP A 43 -6.03 -2.45 17.92
N VAL A 44 -6.74 -1.37 17.57
CA VAL A 44 -6.48 -0.61 16.35
C VAL A 44 -5.57 0.57 16.61
N VAL A 45 -4.37 0.58 16.00
CA VAL A 45 -3.46 1.71 15.99
C VAL A 45 -3.58 2.46 14.67
N ARG A 46 -4.12 3.68 14.72
CA ARG A 46 -4.27 4.55 13.55
C ARG A 46 -3.05 5.46 13.40
N TRP A 47 -2.41 5.42 12.24
CA TRP A 47 -1.29 6.30 11.90
C TRP A 47 -1.79 7.52 11.13
N ALA A 48 -1.13 8.68 11.30
CA ALA A 48 -1.55 9.92 10.66
C ALA A 48 -1.40 9.92 9.12
N GLY A 49 -0.52 9.08 8.57
CA GLY A 49 -0.22 9.03 7.15
C GLY A 49 0.74 7.91 6.78
N ARG A 50 1.39 8.04 5.63
CA ARG A 50 2.37 7.07 5.11
C ARG A 50 3.56 6.91 6.07
N ASN A 51 4.00 5.68 6.31
CA ASN A 51 5.13 5.41 7.21
C ASN A 51 6.01 4.22 6.78
N LEU A 52 7.32 4.32 7.01
CA LEU A 52 8.30 3.27 6.69
C LEU A 52 8.07 1.94 7.43
N TYR A 53 7.33 1.97 8.55
CA TYR A 53 6.87 0.79 9.28
C TYR A 53 6.14 -0.19 8.36
N PHE A 54 5.35 0.30 7.42
CA PHE A 54 4.58 -0.51 6.48
C PHE A 54 5.38 -1.00 5.26
N GLY A 55 6.71 -0.97 5.34
CA GLY A 55 7.62 -1.47 4.30
C GLY A 55 8.07 -0.42 3.30
N GLY A 56 8.49 -0.89 2.13
CA GLY A 56 9.07 -0.07 1.06
C GLY A 56 9.17 -0.87 -0.24
N VAL A 57 8.03 -1.08 -0.88
CA VAL A 57 7.93 -1.95 -2.06
C VAL A 57 8.64 -1.33 -3.27
N GLN A 58 9.31 -2.14 -4.07
CA GLN A 58 9.78 -1.76 -5.41
C GLN A 58 9.20 -2.79 -6.36
N ALA A 59 8.62 -2.37 -7.48
CA ALA A 59 8.01 -3.29 -8.42
C ALA A 59 8.12 -2.82 -9.86
N VAL A 60 8.16 -3.79 -10.75
CA VAL A 60 8.02 -3.63 -12.19
C VAL A 60 6.83 -4.47 -12.65
N GLU A 61 6.13 -3.99 -13.66
CA GLU A 61 4.98 -4.64 -14.25
C GLU A 61 5.16 -4.70 -15.77
N LEU A 62 4.82 -5.85 -16.34
CA LEU A 62 4.64 -6.03 -17.78
C LEU A 62 3.19 -6.44 -17.99
N ASP A 63 2.42 -5.60 -18.66
CA ASP A 63 1.03 -5.93 -18.96
C ASP A 63 0.93 -6.94 -20.14
N PRO A 64 -0.24 -7.56 -20.36
CA PRO A 64 -0.42 -8.49 -21.48
C PRO A 64 -0.26 -7.87 -22.88
N ALA A 65 -0.33 -6.54 -23.00
CA ALA A 65 -0.08 -5.81 -24.25
C ALA A 65 1.42 -5.52 -24.47
N GLY A 66 2.28 -5.84 -23.49
CA GLY A 66 3.72 -5.64 -23.53
C GLY A 66 4.18 -4.29 -23.01
N ALA A 67 3.31 -3.49 -22.38
CA ALA A 67 3.69 -2.22 -21.78
C ALA A 67 4.40 -2.45 -20.44
N LEU A 68 5.53 -1.75 -20.25
CA LEU A 68 6.29 -1.76 -19.00
C LEU A 68 5.84 -0.62 -18.10
N SER A 69 5.75 -0.91 -16.80
CA SER A 69 5.59 0.07 -15.73
C SER A 69 6.55 -0.24 -14.60
N ALA A 70 7.02 0.79 -13.90
CA ALA A 70 7.89 0.65 -12.75
C ALA A 70 7.46 1.64 -11.67
N ALA A 71 7.43 1.20 -10.42
CA ALA A 71 7.10 2.06 -9.30
C ALA A 71 7.96 1.72 -8.08
N GLY A 72 8.38 2.77 -7.38
CA GLY A 72 9.11 2.67 -6.13
C GLY A 72 8.35 3.35 -5.00
N ASP A 73 8.40 2.78 -3.82
CA ASP A 73 7.58 3.23 -2.71
C ASP A 73 8.11 4.52 -2.04
N PRO A 74 7.33 5.61 -2.04
CA PRO A 74 7.74 6.88 -1.46
C PRO A 74 7.95 6.80 0.05
N ARG A 75 7.42 5.79 0.76
CA ARG A 75 7.69 5.55 2.19
C ARG A 75 9.17 5.40 2.51
N ARG A 76 9.98 5.02 1.51
CA ARG A 76 11.44 4.94 1.60
C ARG A 76 12.16 5.75 0.52
N GLY A 77 11.48 6.72 -0.09
CA GLY A 77 12.03 7.54 -1.18
C GLY A 77 12.29 6.76 -2.48
N GLY A 78 11.59 5.65 -2.69
CA GLY A 78 11.71 4.86 -3.92
C GLY A 78 11.16 5.60 -5.14
N VAL A 79 11.73 5.29 -6.31
CA VAL A 79 11.30 5.80 -7.61
C VAL A 79 11.37 4.65 -8.62
N GLY A 80 10.37 4.55 -9.48
CA GLY A 80 10.39 3.66 -10.65
C GLY A 80 10.52 4.46 -11.94
N VAL A 81 11.37 4.02 -12.86
CA VAL A 81 11.56 4.64 -14.17
C VAL A 81 11.60 3.55 -15.23
N VAL A 82 10.86 3.74 -16.32
CA VAL A 82 10.98 2.93 -17.54
C VAL A 82 11.85 3.70 -18.53
N ALA A 83 12.95 3.10 -18.97
CA ALA A 83 13.88 3.69 -19.94
C ALA A 83 13.77 2.99 -21.30
N ALA A 84 14.09 3.72 -22.37
CA ALA A 84 14.06 3.26 -23.75
C ALA A 84 15.38 2.57 -24.16
#